data_AF-A0A7J6UB37-F1
#
_entry.id   AF-A0A7J6UB37-F1
#
_cell.length_a   1.000
_cell.length_b   1.000
_cell.length_c   1.000
_cell.angle_alpha   90.00
_cell.angle_beta   90.00
_cell.angle_gamma   90.00
#
_symmetry.space_group_name_H-M   'P 1'
#
loop_
_entity.id
_entity.type
_entity.pdbx_description
1 polymer ?
#
loop_
_entity_poly.entity_id
_entity_poly.type
_entity_poly.pdbx_seq_one_letter_code
_entity_poly.pdbx_strand_id
1 'polypeptide(L)'
;RDVFLVMPTGGGKSLCYQIPALVNHEARRGGTTVVICPLVSLILDQETQLSQCGILCAGLTSSTAHTMPPAETFKKLFSAKLRVLFVTPERLSASKRLLDLLAGLYKNNLLHGFVVDEAHCVSQWGHDFREDYLQLANIR
;
A
#
# COMPACT_ATOMS: atom_id res chain seq x y z
N ARG A 1 3.20 -10.57 -12.82
CA ARG A 1 4.44 -10.17 -13.54
C ARG A 1 4.92 -8.91 -12.87
N ASP A 2 6.20 -8.83 -12.57
CA ASP A 2 6.77 -7.68 -11.87
C ASP A 2 7.04 -6.55 -12.88
N VAL A 3 6.78 -5.31 -12.48
CA VAL A 3 6.92 -4.13 -13.34
C VAL A 3 7.69 -3.05 -12.58
N PHE A 4 8.71 -2.50 -13.24
CA PHE A 4 9.41 -1.31 -12.76
C PHE A 4 9.03 -0.13 -13.67
N LEU A 5 8.46 0.92 -13.09
CA LEU A 5 7.93 2.07 -13.81
C LEU A 5 8.73 3.32 -13.46
N VAL A 6 9.29 3.96 -14.49
CA VAL A 6 9.96 5.27 -14.36
C VAL A 6 9.14 6.29 -15.14
N MET A 7 8.57 7.27 -14.44
CA MET A 7 7.84 8.39 -15.03
C MET A 7 8.12 9.66 -14.24
N PRO A 8 8.10 10.84 -14.90
CA PRO A 8 8.24 12.12 -14.22
C PRO A 8 7.12 12.35 -13.19
N THR A 9 7.36 13.25 -12.24
CA THR A 9 6.31 13.74 -11.34
C THR A 9 5.18 14.36 -12.14
N GLY A 10 3.92 14.11 -11.75
CA GLY A 10 2.74 14.51 -12.52
C GLY A 10 2.40 13.60 -13.71
N GLY A 11 3.24 12.64 -14.06
CA GLY A 11 2.99 11.70 -15.18
C GLY A 11 1.88 10.66 -14.93
N GLY A 12 1.23 10.67 -13.76
CA GLY A 12 0.11 9.76 -13.46
C GLY A 12 0.52 8.37 -12.96
N LYS A 13 1.71 8.21 -12.35
CA LYS A 13 2.21 6.93 -11.79
C LYS A 13 1.18 6.21 -10.90
N SER A 14 0.44 6.98 -10.10
CA SER A 14 -0.54 6.41 -9.17
C SER A 14 -1.65 5.61 -9.85
N LEU A 15 -2.08 6.04 -11.04
CA LEU A 15 -3.12 5.34 -11.81
C LEU A 15 -2.67 3.94 -12.24
N CYS A 16 -1.37 3.73 -12.45
CA CYS A 16 -0.81 2.46 -12.89
C CYS A 16 -0.99 1.34 -11.87
N TYR A 17 -1.18 1.65 -10.58
CA TYR A 17 -1.53 0.64 -9.56
C TYR A 17 -2.95 0.79 -9.03
N GLN A 18 -3.51 2.01 -9.00
CA GLN A 18 -4.87 2.24 -8.52
C GLN A 18 -5.90 1.57 -9.43
N ILE A 19 -5.76 1.66 -10.75
CA ILE A 19 -6.70 1.03 -11.68
C ILE A 19 -6.68 -0.49 -11.51
N PRO A 20 -5.53 -1.20 -11.59
CA PRO A 20 -5.49 -2.65 -11.37
C PRO A 20 -6.09 -3.11 -10.04
N ALA A 21 -5.90 -2.32 -8.96
CA ALA A 21 -6.48 -2.63 -7.64
C ALA A 21 -8.02 -2.65 -7.63
N LEU A 22 -8.68 -2.03 -8.62
CA LEU A 22 -10.13 -1.89 -8.71
C LEU A 22 -10.77 -2.80 -9.75
N VAL A 23 -10.16 -2.92 -10.93
CA VAL A 23 -10.80 -3.57 -12.09
C VAL A 23 -10.43 -5.03 -12.31
N ASN A 24 -9.38 -5.54 -11.67
CA ASN A 24 -8.96 -6.92 -11.89
C ASN A 24 -10.07 -7.92 -11.50
N HIS A 25 -10.14 -9.04 -12.22
CA HIS A 25 -11.18 -10.05 -12.03
C HIS A 25 -11.18 -10.62 -10.60
N GLU A 26 -10.00 -10.64 -9.97
CA GLU A 26 -9.79 -10.95 -8.56
C GLU A 26 -10.30 -9.83 -7.64
N ALA A 27 -10.10 -8.56 -8.00
CA ALA A 27 -10.66 -7.43 -7.26
C ALA A 27 -12.20 -7.47 -7.21
N ARG A 28 -12.88 -7.96 -8.25
CA ARG A 28 -14.35 -8.17 -8.18
C ARG A 28 -14.77 -9.19 -7.11
N ARG A 29 -13.88 -10.12 -6.72
CA ARG A 29 -14.11 -11.09 -5.63
C ARG A 29 -13.75 -10.58 -4.24
N GLY A 30 -13.16 -9.38 -4.15
CA GLY A 30 -12.57 -8.86 -2.91
C GLY A 30 -11.05 -8.84 -2.98
N GLY A 31 -10.41 -8.38 -1.91
CA GLY A 31 -8.96 -8.34 -1.79
C GLY A 31 -8.35 -6.95 -1.83
N THR A 32 -7.05 -6.92 -1.54
CA THR A 32 -6.30 -5.73 -1.17
C THR A 32 -5.01 -5.62 -1.97
N THR A 33 -4.74 -4.43 -2.50
CA THR A 33 -3.42 -4.01 -2.96
C THR A 33 -2.73 -3.21 -1.86
N VAL A 34 -1.48 -3.54 -1.55
CA VAL A 34 -0.70 -2.83 -0.53
C VAL A 34 0.25 -1.87 -1.21
N VAL A 35 0.17 -0.59 -0.85
CA VAL A 35 1.05 0.47 -1.37
C VAL A 35 1.97 0.94 -0.25
N ILE A 36 3.27 0.76 -0.46
CA ILE A 36 4.34 1.16 0.45
C ILE A 36 4.85 2.52 -0.03
N CYS A 37 4.77 3.53 0.83
CA CYS A 37 5.16 4.89 0.50
C CYS A 37 5.93 5.51 1.69
N PRO A 38 7.05 6.25 1.47
CA PRO A 38 7.85 6.78 2.57
C PRO A 38 7.24 8.03 3.20
N LEU A 39 6.35 8.72 2.48
CA LEU A 39 5.85 10.03 2.86
C LEU A 39 4.39 9.94 3.31
N VAL A 40 4.16 10.19 4.61
CA VAL A 40 2.82 10.19 5.19
C VAL A 40 1.91 11.23 4.54
N SER A 41 2.43 12.40 4.19
CA SER A 41 1.67 13.43 3.45
C SER A 41 1.12 12.89 2.13
N LEU A 42 1.95 12.22 1.34
CA LEU A 42 1.53 11.64 0.06
C LEU A 42 0.48 10.53 0.26
N ILE A 43 0.63 9.73 1.32
CA ILE A 43 -0.39 8.73 1.70
C ILE A 43 -1.74 9.41 1.98
N LEU A 44 -1.76 10.47 2.79
CA LEU A 44 -3.00 11.17 3.17
C LEU A 44 -3.69 11.83 1.96
N ASP A 45 -2.90 12.39 1.05
CA ASP A 45 -3.42 12.98 -0.19
C ASP A 45 -4.08 11.91 -1.07
N GLN A 46 -3.42 10.77 -1.28
CA GLN A 46 -3.98 9.67 -2.07
C GLN A 46 -5.19 9.03 -1.41
N GLU A 47 -5.17 8.86 -0.09
CA GLU A 47 -6.29 8.33 0.68
C GLU A 47 -7.53 9.22 0.53
N THR A 48 -7.33 10.54 0.59
CA THR A 48 -8.40 11.53 0.39
C THR A 48 -8.98 11.44 -1.02
N GLN A 49 -8.13 11.41 -2.05
CA GLN A 49 -8.55 11.31 -3.46
C GLN A 49 -9.35 10.04 -3.73
N LEU A 50 -8.85 8.88 -3.28
CA LEU A 50 -9.53 7.59 -3.46
C LEU A 50 -10.86 7.54 -2.69
N SER A 51 -10.89 8.07 -1.46
CA SER A 51 -12.11 8.14 -0.66
C SER A 51 -13.19 9.01 -1.32
N GLN A 52 -12.80 10.14 -1.93
CA GLN A 52 -13.70 11.00 -2.72
C GLN A 52 -14.27 10.28 -3.95
N CYS A 53 -13.52 9.36 -4.54
CA CYS A 53 -14.00 8.48 -5.61
C CYS A 53 -14.86 7.30 -5.11
N GLY A 54 -15.17 7.22 -3.81
CA GLY A 54 -15.95 6.14 -3.21
C GLY A 54 -15.18 4.82 -3.10
N ILE A 55 -13.85 4.85 -3.21
CA ILE A 55 -13.00 3.67 -3.11
C ILE A 55 -12.65 3.43 -1.65
N LEU A 56 -12.88 2.21 -1.16
CA LEU A 56 -12.53 1.85 0.20
C LEU A 56 -11.01 1.65 0.33
N CYS A 57 -10.31 2.66 0.84
CA CYS A 57 -8.89 2.65 1.14
C CYS A 57 -8.63 3.10 2.59
N ALA A 58 -7.44 2.83 3.11
CA ALA A 58 -7.01 3.32 4.41
C ALA A 58 -5.49 3.38 4.51
N GLY A 59 -4.97 4.25 5.37
CA GLY A 59 -3.57 4.27 5.76
C GLY A 59 -3.30 3.61 7.11
N LEU A 60 -2.16 2.93 7.22
CA LEU A 60 -1.54 2.53 8.49
C LEU A 60 -0.15 3.16 8.57
N THR A 61 -0.06 4.31 9.24
CA THR A 61 1.19 5.02 9.48
C THR A 61 1.30 5.41 10.96
N SER A 62 2.28 6.26 11.31
CA SER A 62 2.37 6.88 12.63
C SER A 62 1.36 8.02 12.84
N SER A 63 0.72 8.53 11.78
CA SER A 63 -0.25 9.62 11.84
C SER A 63 -1.64 9.13 12.27
N THR A 64 -2.40 10.02 12.92
CA THR A 64 -3.81 9.84 13.27
C THR A 64 -4.76 10.53 12.29
N ALA A 65 -4.24 11.24 11.28
CA ALA A 65 -5.02 12.03 10.31
C ALA A 65 -5.68 11.20 9.19
N HIS A 66 -5.61 9.88 9.28
CA HIS A 66 -6.21 8.97 8.30
C HIS A 66 -7.74 9.05 8.28
N THR A 67 -8.34 8.69 7.15
CA THR A 67 -9.80 8.69 6.98
C THR A 67 -10.49 7.64 7.85
N MET A 68 -9.75 6.63 8.29
CA MET A 68 -10.24 5.51 9.09
C MET A 68 -9.28 5.23 10.27
N PRO A 69 -9.80 4.96 11.48
CA PRO A 69 -8.96 4.63 12.62
C PRO A 69 -8.34 3.23 12.46
N PRO A 70 -7.14 2.97 13.02
CA PRO A 70 -6.42 1.71 12.84
C PRO A 70 -7.23 0.45 13.17
N ALA A 71 -8.06 0.50 14.22
CA ALA A 71 -8.90 -0.62 14.63
C ALA A 71 -9.92 -1.02 13.55
N GLU A 72 -10.53 -0.03 12.89
CA GLU A 72 -11.45 -0.28 11.79
C GLU A 72 -10.70 -0.71 10.53
N THR A 73 -9.55 -0.10 10.25
CA THR A 73 -8.67 -0.52 9.14
C THR A 73 -8.32 -1.99 9.23
N PHE A 74 -7.90 -2.48 10.41
CA PHE A 74 -7.62 -3.90 10.63
C PHE A 74 -8.85 -4.80 10.43
N LYS A 75 -10.04 -4.35 10.83
CA LYS A 75 -11.30 -5.09 10.64
C LYS A 75 -11.66 -5.19 9.15
N LYS A 76 -11.52 -4.10 8.40
CA LYS A 76 -11.78 -4.08 6.94
C LYS A 76 -10.75 -4.89 6.17
N LEU A 77 -9.49 -4.85 6.59
CA LEU A 77 -8.41 -5.66 6.03
C LEU A 77 -8.66 -7.16 6.27
N PHE A 78 -9.02 -7.55 7.50
CA PHE A 78 -9.33 -8.94 7.83
C PHE A 78 -10.51 -9.49 7.01
N SER A 79 -11.53 -8.66 6.75
CA SER A 79 -12.68 -9.03 5.90
C SER A 79 -12.41 -8.93 4.39
N ALA A 80 -11.17 -8.62 3.98
CA ALA A 80 -10.75 -8.45 2.58
C ALA A 80 -11.62 -7.46 1.77
N LYS A 81 -12.20 -6.47 2.45
CA LYS A 81 -13.04 -5.43 1.82
C LYS A 81 -12.22 -4.20 1.42
N LEU A 82 -11.07 -4.00 2.03
CA LEU A 82 -10.19 -2.87 1.77
C LEU A 82 -9.49 -3.02 0.42
N ARG A 83 -9.70 -2.10 -0.52
CA ARG A 83 -9.13 -2.18 -1.87
C ARG A 83 -7.66 -1.80 -1.90
N VAL A 84 -7.34 -0.71 -1.22
CA VAL A 84 -5.99 -0.16 -1.17
C VAL A 84 -5.62 0.07 0.29
N LEU A 85 -4.50 -0.50 0.71
CA LEU A 85 -3.90 -0.24 2.00
C LEU A 85 -2.59 0.52 1.78
N PHE A 86 -2.51 1.74 2.30
CA PHE A 86 -1.26 2.50 2.33
C PHE A 86 -0.50 2.22 3.62
N VAL A 87 0.80 1.97 3.52
CA VAL A 87 1.68 1.72 4.67
C VAL A 87 3.01 2.43 4.47
N THR A 88 3.64 2.84 5.57
CA THR A 88 5.06 3.19 5.51
C THR A 88 5.92 1.92 5.69
N PRO A 89 7.16 1.91 5.17
CA PRO A 89 8.07 0.77 5.34
C PRO A 89 8.31 0.42 6.81
N GLU A 90 8.48 1.43 7.67
CA GLU A 90 8.71 1.26 9.11
C GLU A 90 7.53 0.55 9.77
N ARG A 91 6.30 0.94 9.38
CA ARG A 91 5.08 0.36 9.94
C ARG A 91 4.88 -1.08 9.48
N LEU A 92 5.22 -1.38 8.22
CA LEU A 92 5.14 -2.72 7.67
C LEU A 92 6.11 -3.67 8.36
N SER A 93 7.35 -3.24 8.57
CA SER A 93 8.41 -4.01 9.24
C SER A 93 8.15 -4.19 10.74
N ALA A 94 7.65 -3.16 11.43
CA ALA A 94 7.44 -3.22 12.88
C ALA A 94 6.18 -4.00 13.30
N SER A 95 5.20 -4.18 12.42
CA SER A 95 3.89 -4.72 12.79
C SER A 95 3.71 -6.19 12.41
N LYS A 96 4.06 -7.10 13.33
CA LYS A 96 3.81 -8.55 13.16
C LYS A 96 2.34 -8.87 12.85
N ARG A 97 1.40 -8.20 13.53
CA ARG A 97 -0.05 -8.34 13.28
C ARG A 97 -0.42 -8.03 11.83
N LEU A 98 0.18 -7.00 11.25
CA LEU A 98 -0.07 -6.64 9.85
C LEU A 98 0.49 -7.73 8.92
N LEU A 99 1.73 -8.17 9.14
CA LEU A 99 2.36 -9.22 8.35
C LEU A 99 1.54 -10.53 8.39
N ASP A 100 1.06 -10.95 9.57
CA ASP A 100 0.24 -12.15 9.73
C ASP A 100 -1.08 -12.04 8.94
N LEU A 101 -1.71 -10.85 8.92
CA LEU A 101 -2.92 -10.60 8.14
C LEU A 101 -2.65 -10.63 6.64
N LEU A 102 -1.56 -10.00 6.19
CA LEU A 102 -1.17 -10.02 4.77
C LEU A 102 -0.85 -11.45 4.31
N ALA A 103 -0.17 -12.25 5.14
CA ALA A 103 0.07 -13.67 4.87
C ALA A 103 -1.24 -14.46 4.79
N GLY A 104 -2.23 -14.14 5.64
CA GLY A 104 -3.58 -14.69 5.56
C GLY A 104 -4.29 -14.34 4.24
N LEU A 105 -4.24 -13.07 3.83
CA LEU A 105 -4.82 -12.63 2.55
C LEU A 105 -4.14 -13.31 1.36
N TYR A 106 -2.82 -13.44 1.39
CA TYR A 106 -2.05 -14.15 0.36
C TYR A 106 -2.48 -15.61 0.22
N LYS A 107 -2.56 -16.36 1.33
CA LYS A 107 -3.01 -17.77 1.33
C LYS A 107 -4.42 -17.95 0.75
N ASN A 108 -5.27 -16.94 0.85
CA ASN A 108 -6.64 -16.96 0.35
C ASN A 108 -6.79 -16.35 -1.06
N ASN A 109 -5.69 -16.00 -1.74
CA ASN A 109 -5.70 -15.29 -3.03
C ASN A 109 -6.46 -13.95 -2.99
N LEU A 110 -6.38 -13.25 -1.86
CA LEU A 110 -7.01 -11.94 -1.62
C LEU A 110 -5.98 -10.80 -1.47
N LEU A 111 -4.68 -11.11 -1.63
CA LEU A 111 -3.63 -10.12 -1.75
C LEU A 111 -3.27 -9.96 -3.23
N HIS A 112 -3.65 -8.84 -3.84
CA HIS A 112 -3.44 -8.63 -5.28
C HIS A 112 -1.99 -8.28 -5.62
N GLY A 113 -1.24 -7.72 -4.67
CA GLY A 113 0.17 -7.42 -4.82
C GLY A 113 0.65 -6.28 -3.95
N PHE A 114 1.94 -6.01 -4.08
CA PHE A 114 2.63 -4.90 -3.45
C PHE A 114 3.04 -3.86 -4.49
N VAL A 115 2.89 -2.60 -4.12
CA VAL A 115 3.34 -1.44 -4.87
C VAL A 115 4.36 -0.73 -4.00
N VAL A 116 5.52 -0.45 -4.56
CA VAL A 116 6.59 0.28 -3.87
C VAL A 116 6.70 1.65 -4.54
N ASP A 117 6.21 2.68 -3.88
CA ASP A 117 6.34 4.07 -4.32
C ASP A 117 7.70 4.62 -3.90
N GLU A 118 8.21 5.60 -4.64
CA GLU A 118 9.56 6.16 -4.44
C GLU A 118 10.66 5.09 -4.30
N ALA A 119 10.63 4.07 -5.16
CA ALA A 119 11.56 2.93 -5.13
C ALA A 119 13.05 3.33 -5.20
N HIS A 120 13.35 4.56 -5.61
CA HIS A 120 14.70 5.11 -5.58
C HIS A 120 15.27 5.21 -4.14
N CYS A 121 14.43 5.24 -3.10
CA CYS A 121 14.81 5.24 -1.68
C CYS A 121 15.57 3.96 -1.26
N VAL A 122 15.55 2.89 -2.05
CA VAL A 122 16.32 1.66 -1.81
C VAL A 122 17.83 1.87 -2.08
N SER A 123 18.19 2.83 -2.94
CA SER A 123 19.57 3.03 -3.35
C SER A 123 20.34 3.84 -2.30
N GLN A 124 21.40 3.26 -1.74
CA GLN A 124 22.33 3.94 -0.83
C GLN A 124 23.02 5.16 -1.45
N TRP A 125 23.02 5.26 -2.79
CA TRP A 125 23.63 6.35 -3.55
C TRP A 125 22.60 7.42 -3.91
N GLY A 126 21.32 7.17 -3.64
CA GLY A 126 20.24 8.16 -3.73
C GLY A 126 20.27 9.10 -2.53
N HIS A 127 19.88 10.35 -2.75
CA HIS A 127 19.82 11.37 -1.70
C HIS A 127 18.77 11.08 -0.62
N ASP A 128 17.77 10.23 -0.93
CA ASP A 128 16.65 9.87 -0.06
C ASP A 128 16.68 8.41 0.40
N PHE A 129 17.87 7.86 0.66
CA PHE A 129 18.02 6.48 1.14
C PHE A 129 17.22 6.23 2.44
N ARG A 130 16.45 5.14 2.47
CA ARG A 130 15.68 4.67 3.62
C ARG A 130 16.00 3.22 3.91
N GLU A 131 16.67 2.96 5.02
CA GLU A 131 17.07 1.60 5.43
C GLU A 131 15.88 0.64 5.56
N ASP A 132 14.72 1.14 5.99
CA ASP A 132 13.50 0.33 6.13
C ASP A 132 12.98 -0.26 4.81
N TYR A 133 13.37 0.29 3.66
CA TYR A 133 13.06 -0.32 2.36
C TYR A 133 13.83 -1.62 2.13
N LEU A 134 15.00 -1.81 2.74
CA LEU A 134 15.76 -3.06 2.61
C LEU A 134 15.00 -4.24 3.23
N GLN A 135 14.18 -3.97 4.26
CA GLN A 135 13.35 -4.97 4.92
C GLN A 135 12.22 -5.48 4.02
N LEU A 136 11.87 -4.76 2.95
CA LEU A 136 10.87 -5.20 1.96
C LEU A 136 11.30 -6.45 1.20
N ALA A 137 12.60 -6.74 1.15
CA ALA A 137 13.12 -7.96 0.53
C ALA A 137 12.53 -9.25 1.15
N ASN A 138 12.08 -9.17 2.41
CA ASN A 138 11.47 -10.30 3.13
C ASN A 138 10.00 -10.57 2.75
N ILE A 139 9.40 -9.74 1.90
CA ILE A 139 7.97 -9.76 1.56
C ILE A 139 7.73 -10.29 0.12
N ARG A 140 8.79 -10.73 -0.56
CA ARG A 140 8.72 -11.28 -1.92
C ARG A 140 8.11 -12.68 -1.97
#